data_AF-A0A7C4DG77-F1
#
_entry.id   AF-A0A7C4DG77-F1
#
_cell.length_a   1.000
_cell.length_b   1.000
_cell.length_c   1.000
_cell.angle_alpha   90.00
_cell.angle_beta   90.00
_cell.angle_gamma   90.00
#
_symmetry.space_group_name_H-M   'P 1'
#
loop_
_entity.id
_entity.type
_entity.pdbx_description
1 polymer ?
#
loop_
_entity_poly.entity_id
_entity_poly.type
_entity_poly.pdbx_seq_one_letter_code
_entity_poly.pdbx_strand_id
1 'polypeptide(L)' 'MGGIGVVHNPFARGNMRRPWVVKKLHEVVAGAGDLWETRNVNELPKVAENFLRRKLDILAINGGDGTLHLVLSVFF' A
#
# COMPACT_ATOMS: atom_id res chain seq x y z
N MET A 1 -16.62 4.05 -8.92
CA MET A 1 -15.19 4.33 -9.11
C MET A 1 -14.43 3.42 -8.17
N GLY A 2 -13.37 2.79 -8.65
CA GLY A 2 -12.57 1.81 -7.92
C GLY A 2 -11.83 2.39 -6.72
N GLY A 3 -11.55 3.69 -6.69
CA GLY A 3 -10.89 4.33 -5.56
C GLY A 3 -9.39 4.05 -5.48
N ILE A 4 -8.79 4.31 -4.31
CA ILE A 4 -7.34 4.30 -4.10
C ILE A 4 -6.92 3.08 -3.27
N GLY A 5 -6.02 2.25 -3.78
CA GLY A 5 -5.33 1.22 -3.02
C GLY A 5 -3.97 1.70 -2.54
N VAL A 6 -3.71 1.68 -1.24
CA VAL A 6 -2.41 2.08 -0.69
C VAL A 6 -1.67 0.88 -0.10
N VAL A 7 -0.46 0.62 -0.58
CA VAL A 7 0.49 -0.31 0.04
C VAL A 7 1.46 0.47 0.92
N HIS A 8 1.50 0.17 2.22
CA HIS A 8 2.36 0.83 3.18
C HIS A 8 3.36 -0.15 3.81
N ASN A 9 4.67 0.12 3.66
CA ASN A 9 5.71 -0.63 4.36
C ASN A 9 6.16 0.13 5.63
N PRO A 10 5.82 -0.34 6.84
CA PRO A 10 6.21 0.31 8.08
C PRO A 10 7.73 0.23 8.34
N PHE A 11 8.41 -0.76 7.75
CA PHE A 11 9.85 -0.99 7.89
C PHE A 11 10.70 -0.19 6.91
N ALA A 12 10.10 0.55 5.98
CA ALA A 12 10.85 1.49 5.16
C ALA A 12 11.49 2.56 6.06
N ARG A 13 12.78 2.87 5.84
CA ARG A 13 13.56 3.78 6.70
C ARG A 13 12.85 5.10 7.01
N GLY A 14 12.17 5.68 6.01
CA GLY A 14 11.41 6.92 6.17
C GLY A 14 10.14 6.78 7.02
N ASN A 15 9.53 5.60 7.04
CA ASN A 15 8.32 5.29 7.79
C ASN A 15 8.65 4.88 9.24
N MET A 16 9.75 4.16 9.45
CA MET A 16 10.26 3.87 10.81
C MET A 16 10.54 5.15 11.61
N ARG A 17 11.03 6.21 10.95
CA ARG A 17 11.25 7.53 11.58
C ARG A 17 9.95 8.33 11.79
N ARG A 18 8.86 7.93 11.13
CA ARG A 18 7.58 8.66 11.10
C ARG A 18 6.41 7.68 11.24
N PRO A 19 6.32 6.93 12.36
CA PRO A 19 5.29 5.90 12.53
C PRO A 19 3.86 6.44 12.48
N TRP A 20 3.65 7.74 12.74
CA TRP A 20 2.35 8.40 12.62
C TRP A 20 1.85 8.52 11.17
N VAL A 21 2.68 8.28 10.17
CA VAL A 21 2.30 8.40 8.75
C VAL A 21 1.19 7.42 8.39
N VAL A 22 1.17 6.20 8.97
CA VAL A 22 0.10 5.24 8.69
C VAL A 22 -1.26 5.78 9.10
N LYS A 23 -1.34 6.48 10.24
CA LYS A 23 -2.58 7.11 10.71
C LYS A 23 -3.02 8.22 9.77
N LYS A 24 -2.09 9.09 9.35
CA LYS A 24 -2.39 10.15 8.37
C LYS A 24 -2.84 9.59 7.02
N LEU A 25 -2.22 8.51 6.55
CA LEU A 25 -2.64 7.85 5.32
C LEU A 25 -4.05 7.27 5.45
N HIS A 26 -4.36 6.64 6.58
CA HIS A 26 -5.74 6.21 6.86
C HIS A 26 -6.74 7.36 6.81
N GLU A 27 -6.41 8.51 7.42
CA GLU A 27 -7.26 9.71 7.41
C GLU A 27 -7.48 10.26 5.99
N VAL A 28 -6.43 10.29 5.16
CA VAL A 28 -6.51 10.79 3.76
C VAL A 28 -7.28 9.84 2.85
N VAL A 29 -7.14 8.54 3.05
CA VAL A 29 -7.76 7.50 2.20
C VAL A 29 -9.18 7.16 2.68
N ALA A 30 -9.58 7.59 3.88
CA ALA A 30 -10.88 7.32 4.46
C ALA A 30 -12.02 7.72 3.49
N GLY A 31 -12.85 6.75 3.13
CA GLY A 31 -13.98 6.95 2.21
C GLY A 31 -13.64 6.98 0.72
N ALA A 32 -12.35 6.99 0.35
CA ALA A 32 -11.88 7.01 -1.04
C ALA A 32 -11.14 5.73 -1.45
N GLY A 33 -10.84 4.82 -0.51
CA GLY A 33 -10.15 3.58 -0.83
C GLY A 33 -9.71 2.75 0.38
N ASP A 34 -8.74 1.87 0.16
CA ASP A 34 -8.20 0.94 1.17
C ASP A 34 -6.71 1.17 1.40
N LEU A 35 -6.29 1.04 2.66
CA LEU A 35 -4.88 1.02 3.03
C LEU A 35 -4.50 -0.36 3.57
N TRP A 36 -3.39 -0.90 3.05
CA TRP A 36 -2.81 -2.14 3.53
C TRP A 36 -1.41 -1.90 4.07
N GLU A 37 -1.23 -2.17 5.36
CA GLU A 37 0.09 -2.21 5.97
C GLU A 37 0.72 -3.58 5.71
N THR A 38 1.76 -3.61 4.89
CA THR A 38 2.47 -4.84 4.53
C THR A 38 3.67 -5.02 5.45
N ARG A 39 3.61 -6.02 6.33
CA ARG A 39 4.70 -6.36 7.26
C ARG A 39 5.56 -7.52 6.73
N ASN A 40 5.07 -8.23 5.72
CA ASN A 40 5.80 -9.30 5.07
C ASN A 40 5.61 -9.24 3.55
N VAL A 41 6.68 -9.46 2.78
CA VAL A 41 6.63 -9.52 1.31
C VAL A 41 5.65 -10.58 0.81
N ASN A 42 5.48 -11.67 1.54
CA ASN A 42 4.56 -12.76 1.21
C ASN A 42 3.08 -12.35 1.28
N GLU A 43 2.76 -11.17 1.84
CA GLU A 43 1.39 -10.63 1.87
C GLU A 43 1.01 -9.98 0.54
N LEU A 44 1.99 -9.52 -0.26
CA LEU A 44 1.76 -8.75 -1.48
C LEU A 44 0.87 -9.46 -2.52
N PRO A 45 1.03 -10.77 -2.80
CA PRO A 45 0.15 -11.45 -3.76
C PRO A 45 -1.33 -11.39 -3.37
N LYS A 46 -1.64 -11.51 -2.08
CA LYS A 46 -3.02 -11.43 -1.57
C LYS A 46 -3.56 -10.01 -1.63
N VAL A 47 -2.71 -9.01 -1.37
CA VAL A 47 -3.07 -7.59 -1.52
C VAL A 47 -3.37 -7.28 -2.99
N ALA A 48 -2.55 -7.77 -3.92
CA ALA A 48 -2.76 -7.59 -5.35
C ALA A 48 -4.06 -8.23 -5.83
N GLU A 49 -4.36 -9.47 -5.42
CA GLU A 49 -5.63 -10.12 -5.75
C GLU A 49 -6.83 -9.28 -5.26
N ASN A 50 -6.78 -8.81 -4.00
CA ASN A 50 -7.85 -7.97 -3.45
C ASN A 50 -8.03 -6.67 -4.24
N PHE A 51 -6.93 -6.01 -4.61
CA PHE A 51 -6.96 -4.74 -5.33
C PHE A 51 -7.51 -4.93 -6.76
N LEU A 52 -7.08 -5.97 -7.46
CA LEU A 52 -7.58 -6.31 -8.79
C LEU A 52 -9.08 -6.67 -8.76
N ARG A 53 -9.52 -7.46 -7.77
CA ARG A 53 -10.94 -7.79 -7.58
C ARG A 53 -11.80 -6.56 -7.32
N ARG A 54 -11.28 -5.60 -6.54
CA ARG A 54 -11.95 -4.32 -6.25
C ARG A 54 -11.90 -3.33 -7.42
N LYS A 55 -11.12 -3.63 -8.47
CA LYS A 55 -10.92 -2.78 -9.66
C LYS A 55 -10.50 -1.36 -9.26
N LEU A 56 -9.54 -1.25 -8.35
CA LEU A 56 -9.04 0.05 -7.88
C LEU A 56 -8.50 0.89 -9.06
N ASP A 57 -8.75 2.20 -9.03
CA ASP A 57 -8.34 3.10 -10.11
C ASP A 57 -6.88 3.55 -9.93
N ILE A 58 -6.41 3.62 -8.68
CA ILE A 58 -5.09 4.15 -8.31
C ILE A 58 -4.41 3.18 -7.34
N LEU A 59 -3.14 2.85 -7.61
CA LEU A 59 -2.24 2.18 -6.69
C LEU A 59 -1.21 3.19 -6.16
N ALA A 60 -1.27 3.50 -4.86
CA ALA A 60 -0.29 4.30 -4.17
C ALA A 60 0.65 3.43 -3.34
N ILE A 61 1.93 3.77 -3.30
CA ILE A 61 2.95 3.00 -2.60
C ILE A 61 3.67 3.94 -1.63
N ASN A 62 3.61 3.65 -0.33
CA ASN A 62 4.40 4.32 0.68
C ASN A 62 5.47 3.37 1.24
N GLY A 63 6.67 3.44 0.65
CA GLY A 63 7.84 2.68 1.04
C GLY A 63 9.12 3.26 0.43
N GLY A 64 10.18 2.44 0.36
CA GLY A 64 11.40 2.77 -0.40
C GLY A 64 11.45 2.04 -1.74
N ASP A 65 12.58 2.11 -2.42
CA ASP A 65 12.75 1.50 -3.76
C ASP A 65 12.52 -0.02 -3.75
N GLY A 66 12.94 -0.73 -2.70
CA GLY A 66 12.66 -2.15 -2.54
C GLY A 66 11.15 -2.46 -2.41
N THR A 67 10.39 -1.59 -1.74
CA THR A 67 8.92 -1.70 -1.68
C THR A 67 8.30 -1.44 -3.05
N LEU A 68 8.75 -0.39 -3.74
CA LEU A 68 8.29 -0.07 -5.08
C LEU A 68 8.53 -1.25 -6.04
N HIS A 69 9.75 -1.78 -6.07
CA HIS A 69 10.11 -2.92 -6.91
C HIS A 69 9.23 -4.14 -6.63
N LEU A 70 9.09 -4.55 -5.37
CA LEU A 70 8.31 -5.74 -5.00
C LEU A 70 6.82 -5.57 -5.30
N VAL A 71 6.24 -4.39 -5.07
CA VAL A 71 4.84 -4.12 -5.41
C VAL A 71 4.66 -4.19 -6.93
N LEU A 72 5.50 -3.51 -7.70
CA LEU A 72 5.38 -3.52 -9.17
C LEU A 72 5.52 -4.93 -9.73
N SER A 73 6.47 -5.73 -9.26
CA SER A 73 6.68 -7.12 -9.71
C SER A 73 5.53 -8.08 -9.38
N VAL A 74 4.66 -7.74 -8.44
CA VAL A 74 3.49 -8.57 -8.09
C VAL A 74 2.25 -8.11 -8.87
N PHE A 75 2.15 -6.82 -9.17
CA PHE A 75 0.98 -6.24 -9.84
C PHE A 75 1.10 -6.23 -11.38
N PHE A 76 2.33 -6.28 -11.93
CA PHE A 76 2.65 -6.19 -13.35
C PHE A 76 3.73 -7.20 -13.74
#